data_AF-A0A4U9HLP5-F1
#
_entry.id   AF-A0A4U9HLP5-F1
#
_cell.length_a   1.000
_cell.length_b   1.000
_cell.length_c   1.000
_cell.angle_alpha   90.00
_cell.angle_beta   90.00
_cell.angle_gamma   90.00
#
_symmetry.space_group_name_H-M   'P 1'
#
loop_
_entity.id
_entity.type
_entity.pdbx_description
1 polymer ?
#
loop_
_entity_poly.entity_id
_entity_poly.type
_entity_poly.pdbx_seq_one_letter_code
_entity_poly.pdbx_strand_id
1 'polypeptide(L)'
;MAFTLRPYQLEAVDATISHFRRRPEPALIVLPTGAGKSLVIAELAKRARGRVLVLAHVKELVAQNHAKYCAYGLEGGYFRRRAAAKAERRQGGIRQRAVRRAQPAAV
;
A
#
# COMPACT_ATOMS: atom_id res chain seq x y z
N MET A 1 12.24 8.08 -12.47
CA MET A 1 11.77 9.47 -12.19
C MET A 1 11.10 9.47 -10.83
N ALA A 2 11.55 10.32 -9.91
CA ALA A 2 10.84 10.52 -8.65
C ALA A 2 9.55 11.31 -8.95
N PHE A 3 8.40 10.71 -8.69
CA PHE A 3 7.12 11.39 -8.84
C PHE A 3 6.92 12.38 -7.68
N THR A 4 6.58 13.62 -7.98
CA THR A 4 6.21 14.61 -6.97
C THR A 4 4.72 14.51 -6.65
N LEU A 5 4.38 14.39 -5.36
CA LEU A 5 2.99 14.36 -4.92
C LEU A 5 2.30 15.72 -5.12
N ARG A 6 1.02 15.69 -5.50
CA ARG A 6 0.16 16.88 -5.50
C ARG A 6 -0.19 17.29 -4.06
N PRO A 7 -0.55 18.56 -3.78
CA PRO A 7 -0.88 19.03 -2.43
C PRO A 7 -1.88 18.13 -1.70
N TYR A 8 -3.01 17.80 -2.32
CA TYR A 8 -4.03 16.90 -1.73
C TYR A 8 -3.52 15.48 -1.43
N GLN A 9 -2.52 14.99 -2.17
CA GLN A 9 -1.93 13.67 -1.93
C GLN A 9 -1.00 13.73 -0.72
N LEU A 10 -0.23 14.81 -0.60
CA LEU A 10 0.63 15.05 0.55
C LEU A 10 -0.20 15.25 1.83
N GLU A 11 -1.28 16.04 1.76
CA GLU A 11 -2.23 16.21 2.85
C GLU A 11 -2.82 14.87 3.33
N ALA A 12 -3.22 14.00 2.38
CA ALA A 12 -3.72 12.66 2.73
C ALA A 12 -2.65 11.80 3.43
N VAL A 13 -1.39 11.86 2.98
CA VAL A 13 -0.26 11.16 3.61
C VAL A 13 -0.02 11.69 5.03
N ASP A 14 0.07 13.00 5.18
CA ASP A 14 0.42 13.65 6.44
C ASP A 14 -0.70 13.50 7.49
N ALA A 15 -1.96 13.58 7.06
CA ALA A 15 -3.12 13.29 7.92
C ALA A 15 -3.08 11.86 8.45
N THR A 16 -2.76 10.89 7.58
CA THR A 16 -2.67 9.47 7.95
C THR A 16 -1.55 9.22 8.95
N ILE A 17 -0.37 9.78 8.72
CA ILE A 17 0.77 9.65 9.64
C ILE A 17 0.46 10.32 10.98
N SER A 18 -0.14 11.51 10.95
CA SER A 18 -0.51 12.24 12.16
C SER A 18 -1.54 11.48 13.00
N HIS A 19 -2.51 10.82 12.37
CA HIS A 19 -3.47 9.94 13.04
C HIS A 19 -2.76 8.79 13.76
N PHE A 20 -1.96 7.98 13.04
CA PHE A 20 -1.31 6.81 13.62
C PHE A 20 -0.18 7.11 14.62
N ARG A 21 0.35 8.34 14.62
CA ARG A 21 1.26 8.81 15.68
C ARG A 21 0.54 9.10 16.99
N ARG A 22 -0.74 9.46 16.93
CA ARG A 22 -1.54 9.84 18.12
C ARG A 22 -2.39 8.69 18.63
N ARG A 23 -2.92 7.87 17.72
CA ARG A 23 -3.82 6.79 18.09
C ARG A 23 -3.70 5.56 17.18
N PRO A 24 -3.93 4.35 17.69
CA PRO A 24 -3.78 3.12 16.92
C PRO A 24 -5.04 2.70 16.15
N GLU A 25 -6.18 3.40 16.29
CA GLU A 25 -7.43 2.94 15.68
C GLU A 25 -7.37 3.02 14.14
N PRO A 26 -8.09 2.12 13.44
CA PRO A 26 -8.18 2.17 11.98
C PRO A 26 -8.67 3.53 11.46
N ALA A 27 -8.11 3.97 10.32
CA ALA A 27 -8.47 5.19 9.63
C ALA A 27 -8.95 4.91 8.19
N LEU A 28 -9.83 5.77 7.68
CA LEU A 28 -10.33 5.72 6.31
C LEU A 28 -9.89 6.98 5.54
N ILE A 29 -9.21 6.78 4.41
CA ILE A 29 -8.90 7.85 3.46
C ILE A 29 -9.86 7.73 2.29
N VAL A 30 -10.62 8.80 2.01
CA VAL A 30 -11.49 8.87 0.83
C VAL A 30 -10.83 9.77 -0.20
N LEU A 31 -10.54 9.20 -1.37
CA LEU A 31 -10.12 9.94 -2.56
C LEU A 31 -11.10 9.56 -3.69
N PRO A 32 -11.32 10.39 -4.72
CA PRO A 32 -12.07 9.98 -5.89
C PRO A 32 -11.27 9.04 -6.81
N THR A 33 -11.92 8.38 -7.77
CA THR A 33 -11.23 7.65 -8.85
C THR A 33 -10.36 8.61 -9.64
N GLY A 34 -9.20 8.15 -10.12
CA GLY A 34 -8.25 9.02 -10.85
C GLY A 34 -7.35 9.91 -9.98
N ALA A 35 -7.65 10.10 -8.68
CA ALA A 35 -6.85 10.92 -7.76
C ALA A 35 -5.43 10.39 -7.44
N GLY A 36 -5.03 9.26 -8.02
CA GLY A 36 -3.72 8.68 -7.78
C GLY A 36 -3.55 8.00 -6.42
N LYS A 37 -4.56 7.26 -5.93
CA LYS A 37 -4.50 6.53 -4.64
C LYS A 37 -3.24 5.67 -4.49
N SER A 38 -2.80 5.03 -5.56
CA SER A 38 -1.59 4.19 -5.54
C SER A 38 -0.32 4.99 -5.18
N LEU A 39 -0.24 6.28 -5.52
CA LEU A 39 0.87 7.15 -5.16
C LEU A 39 0.85 7.47 -3.66
N VAL A 40 -0.33 7.73 -3.11
CA VAL A 40 -0.52 7.92 -1.66
C VAL A 40 -0.11 6.65 -0.90
N ILE A 41 -0.52 5.47 -1.37
CA ILE A 41 -0.13 4.18 -0.78
C ILE A 41 1.39 3.97 -0.86
N ALA A 42 2.01 4.28 -2.01
CA ALA A 42 3.45 4.14 -2.20
C ALA A 42 4.24 5.04 -1.22
N GLU A 43 3.82 6.29 -1.06
CA GLU A 43 4.47 7.22 -0.12
C GLU A 43 4.28 6.81 1.34
N LEU A 44 3.08 6.36 1.72
CA LEU A 44 2.84 5.81 3.07
C LEU A 44 3.74 4.59 3.32
N ALA A 45 3.87 3.70 2.35
CA ALA A 45 4.74 2.53 2.45
C ALA A 45 6.22 2.91 2.52
N LYS A 46 6.64 3.99 1.83
CA LYS A 46 8.01 4.52 1.91
C LYS A 46 8.32 5.09 3.29
N ARG A 47 7.38 5.80 3.92
CA ARG A 47 7.53 6.42 5.25
C ARG A 47 7.32 5.46 6.42
N ALA A 48 6.70 4.31 6.19
CA ALA A 48 6.44 3.31 7.23
C ALA A 48 7.74 2.69 7.77
N ARG A 49 7.84 2.61 9.11
CA ARG A 49 8.91 1.90 9.81
C ARG A 49 8.50 0.44 10.02
N GLY A 50 8.56 -0.35 8.94
CA GLY A 50 8.22 -1.77 9.00
C GLY A 50 7.72 -2.33 7.68
N ARG A 51 7.01 -3.46 7.76
CA ARG A 51 6.39 -4.11 6.59
C ARG A 51 5.00 -3.52 6.36
N VAL A 52 4.68 -3.21 5.11
CA VAL A 52 3.36 -2.71 4.70
C VAL A 52 2.62 -3.80 3.92
N LEU A 53 1.35 -4.03 4.27
CA LEU A 53 0.48 -4.97 3.55
C LEU A 53 -0.60 -4.14 2.86
N VAL A 54 -0.68 -4.23 1.53
CA VAL A 54 -1.73 -3.56 0.75
C VAL A 54 -2.69 -4.64 0.28
N LEU A 55 -3.98 -4.54 0.60
CA LEU A 55 -4.97 -5.56 0.26
C LEU A 55 -5.90 -5.01 -0.82
N ALA A 56 -6.15 -5.81 -1.85
CA ALA A 56 -7.11 -5.49 -2.89
C ALA A 56 -7.82 -6.75 -3.35
N HIS A 57 -9.13 -6.70 -3.58
CA HIS A 57 -9.92 -7.86 -3.96
C HIS A 57 -9.66 -8.33 -5.40
N VAL A 58 -9.39 -7.39 -6.31
CA VAL A 58 -9.30 -7.65 -7.76
C VAL A 58 -7.85 -7.88 -8.17
N LYS A 59 -7.58 -8.97 -8.90
CA LYS A 59 -6.23 -9.33 -9.39
C LYS A 59 -5.58 -8.23 -10.21
N GLU A 60 -6.37 -7.61 -11.08
CA GLU A 60 -5.89 -6.54 -11.94
C GLU A 60 -5.45 -5.33 -11.11
N LEU A 61 -6.24 -4.93 -10.11
CA LEU A 61 -5.87 -3.85 -9.19
C LEU A 61 -4.61 -4.19 -8.39
N VAL A 62 -4.41 -5.47 -8.07
CA VAL A 62 -3.17 -5.93 -7.44
C VAL A 62 -1.97 -5.73 -8.36
N ALA A 63 -2.06 -6.15 -9.62
CA ALA A 63 -0.96 -5.98 -10.58
C ALA A 63 -0.69 -4.49 -10.85
N GLN A 64 -1.73 -3.68 -11.03
CA GLN A 64 -1.62 -2.24 -11.27
C GLN A 64 -0.97 -1.50 -10.10
N ASN A 65 -1.34 -1.82 -8.85
CA ASN A 65 -0.73 -1.21 -7.67
C ASN A 65 0.75 -1.57 -7.55
N HIS A 66 1.11 -2.83 -7.83
CA HIS A 66 2.51 -3.28 -7.81
C HIS A 66 3.35 -2.57 -8.88
N ALA A 67 2.84 -2.48 -10.11
CA ALA A 67 3.52 -1.76 -11.19
C ALA A 67 3.76 -0.28 -10.84
N LYS A 68 2.77 0.41 -10.26
CA LYS A 68 2.91 1.81 -9.83
C LYS A 68 3.89 1.96 -8.67
N TYR A 69 3.92 1.02 -7.74
CA TYR A 69 4.88 1.01 -6.64
C TYR A 69 6.32 0.88 -7.16
N CYS A 70 6.55 -0.04 -8.10
CA CYS A 70 7.85 -0.23 -8.76
C CYS A 70 8.26 1.00 -9.58
N ALA A 71 7.31 1.60 -10.32
CA ALA A 71 7.56 2.83 -11.10
C ALA A 71 7.96 4.02 -10.20
N TYR A 72 7.58 4.00 -8.92
CA TYR A 72 7.98 4.98 -7.92
C TYR A 72 9.42 4.76 -7.39
N GLY A 73 10.15 3.78 -7.93
CA GLY A 73 11.51 3.41 -7.51
C GLY A 73 11.54 2.58 -6.22
N LEU A 74 10.43 1.93 -5.85
CA LEU A 74 10.33 1.12 -4.64
C LEU A 74 10.24 -0.36 -5.01
N GLU A 75 11.09 -1.19 -4.40
CA GLU A 75 11.04 -2.64 -4.57
C GLU A 75 10.03 -3.27 -3.62
N GLY A 76 9.15 -4.11 -4.16
CA GLY A 76 8.18 -4.86 -3.38
C GLY A 76 7.72 -6.10 -4.12
N GLY A 77 7.37 -7.15 -3.37
CA GLY A 77 6.71 -8.34 -3.93
C GLY A 77 5.19 -8.17 -3.99
N TYR A 78 4.54 -8.95 -4.84
CA TYR A 78 3.12 -9.25 -4.70
C TYR A 78 2.93 -10.77 -4.70
N PHE A 79 1.95 -11.28 -3.97
CA PHE A 79 1.68 -12.71 -3.89
C PHE A 79 0.21 -12.97 -4.23
N ARG A 80 -0.04 -14.04 -4.97
CA ARG A 80 -1.38 -14.55 -5.23
C ARG A 80 -1.52 -15.89 -4.53
N ARG A 81 -2.32 -15.95 -3.48
CA ARG A 81 -2.80 -17.25 -3.00
C ARG A 81 -3.92 -17.70 -3.95
N ARG A 82 -3.71 -18.78 -4.71
CA ARG A 82 -4.82 -19.51 -5.32
C ARG A 82 -5.71 -20.02 -4.19
N ALA A 83 -7.03 -19.87 -4.31
CA ALA A 83 -7.95 -20.57 -3.42
C ALA A 83 -7.69 -22.07 -3.59
N ALA A 84 -7.27 -22.75 -2.52
CA ALA A 84 -7.34 -24.20 -2.50
C ALA A 84 -8.82 -24.56 -2.47
N ALA A 85 -9.24 -25.45 -3.37
CA ALA A 85 -10.59 -25.99 -3.36
C ALA A 85 -10.77 -26.84 -2.09
N LYS A 86 -11.23 -26.22 -1.00
CA LYS A 86 -12.02 -26.90 0.03
C LYS A 86 -12.80 -25.87 0.82
N ALA A 87 -14.07 -26.18 1.00
CA ALA A 87 -15.13 -25.36 1.57
C ALA A 87 -14.70 -24.65 2.86
N GLU A 88 -14.71 -23.31 2.84
CA GLU A 88 -15.13 -22.54 4.01
C GLU A 88 -15.54 -21.12 3.59
N ARG A 89 -16.79 -20.78 3.90
CA ARG A 89 -17.36 -19.44 3.72
C ARG A 89 -16.68 -18.49 4.70
N ARG A 90 -15.70 -17.71 4.26
CA ARG A 90 -15.33 -16.38 4.84
C ARG A 90 -14.27 -15.69 3.97
N GLN A 91 -14.73 -14.69 3.22
CA GLN A 91 -13.98 -13.55 2.64
C GLN A 91 -12.66 -13.89 1.91
N GLY A 92 -12.78 -14.24 0.63
CA GLY A 92 -11.66 -14.35 -0.30
C GLY A 92 -11.08 -12.97 -0.67
N GLY A 93 -10.06 -12.52 0.06
CA GLY A 93 -9.27 -11.34 -0.30
C GLY A 93 -7.91 -11.74 -0.89
N ILE A 94 -7.52 -11.14 -2.01
CA ILE A 94 -6.16 -11.28 -2.56
C ILE A 94 -5.23 -10.39 -1.72
N ARG A 95 -4.13 -10.98 -1.22
CA ARG A 95 -3.22 -10.31 -0.29
C ARG A 95 -1.98 -9.77 -1.03
N GLN A 96 -1.81 -8.45 -1.18
CA GLN A 96 -0.50 -7.92 -1.59
C GLN A 96 0.37 -7.72 -0.36
N ARG A 97 1.51 -8.40 -0.34
CA ARG A 97 2.53 -8.22 0.70
C ARG A 97 3.66 -7.39 0.12
N ALA A 98 3.58 -6.07 0.29
CA ALA A 98 4.72 -5.18 0.05
C ALA A 98 5.75 -5.39 1.18
N VAL A 99 6.48 -6.50 1.11
CA VAL A 99 7.59 -6.76 2.03
C VAL A 99 8.75 -5.87 1.61
N ARG A 100 8.87 -4.72 2.24
CA ARG A 100 10.20 -4.10 2.36
C ARG A 100 11.05 -5.04 3.21
N ARG A 101 12.12 -5.63 2.64
CA ARG A 101 13.28 -6.01 3.45
C ARG A 101 13.89 -4.67 3.88
N ALA A 102 13.90 -4.38 5.17
CA ALA A 102 14.67 -3.26 5.67
C ALA A 102 16.13 -3.51 5.25
N GLN A 103 16.68 -2.65 4.39
CA GLN A 103 18.14 -2.51 4.36
C GLN A 103 18.53 -2.06 5.78
N PRO A 104 19.55 -2.69 6.40
CA PRO A 104 20.02 -2.26 7.70
C PRO A 104 20.40 -0.79 7.58
N ALA A 105 19.99 0.01 8.56
CA ALA A 105 20.52 1.35 8.70
C ALA A 105 22.04 1.21 8.76
N ALA A 106 22.74 1.81 7.80
CA ALA A 106 24.18 1.99 7.89
C ALA A 106 24.43 2.80 9.17
N VAL A 107 25.11 2.15 10.12
CA VAL A 107 25.73 2.78 11.29
C VAL A 107 27.00 3.46 10.81
#